data_AF-W8X2Z5-F1
#
_entry.id   AF-W8X2Z5-F1
#
_cell.length_a   1.000
_cell.length_b   1.000
_cell.length_c   1.000
_cell.angle_alpha   90.00
_cell.angle_beta   90.00
_cell.angle_gamma   90.00
#
_symmetry.space_group_name_H-M   'P 1'
#
loop_
_entity.id
_entity.type
_entity.pdbx_description
1 polymer ?
#
loop_
_entity_poly.entity_id
_entity_poly.type
_entity_poly.pdbx_seq_one_letter_code
_entity_poly.pdbx_strand_id
1 'polypeptide(L)'
;MIQRGDVAGCSFGFTVPDGGDRWEQRSGTFLRELLRVDLREITLTSDPAYTDTTVALRSLDEQHFYAAIRDPIIIGRAWLETCR
;
A
#
# COMPACT_ATOMS: atom_id res chain seq x y z
N MET A 1 0.60 -13.82 -13.07
CA MET A 1 1.55 -12.73 -12.76
C MET A 1 1.95 -12.73 -11.29
N ILE A 2 1.05 -12.48 -10.33
CA ILE A 2 1.40 -12.58 -8.90
C ILE A 2 1.67 -14.05 -8.48
N GLN A 3 0.75 -14.99 -8.75
CA GLN A 3 0.93 -16.43 -8.44
C GLN A 3 2.08 -17.11 -9.19
N ARG A 4 2.59 -16.48 -10.25
CA ARG A 4 3.71 -17.00 -11.05
C ARG A 4 5.05 -16.39 -10.62
N GLY A 5 5.04 -15.37 -9.76
CA GLY A 5 6.23 -14.69 -9.24
C GLY A 5 6.74 -13.52 -10.07
N ASP A 6 6.00 -13.02 -11.08
CA ASP A 6 6.45 -11.89 -11.91
C ASP A 6 6.27 -10.52 -11.20
N VAL A 7 5.52 -10.48 -10.11
CA VAL A 7 5.31 -9.28 -9.28
C VAL A 7 5.72 -9.65 -7.86
N ALA A 8 6.77 -9.00 -7.36
CA ALA A 8 7.41 -9.36 -6.08
C ALA A 8 6.94 -8.49 -4.91
N GLY A 9 6.47 -7.26 -5.19
CA GLY A 9 6.02 -6.33 -4.16
C GLY A 9 5.39 -5.07 -4.75
N CYS A 10 5.39 -4.00 -3.97
CA CYS A 10 4.95 -2.69 -4.43
C CYS A 10 5.92 -1.58 -4.03
N SER A 11 6.00 -0.56 -4.89
CA SER A 11 6.61 0.72 -4.57
C SER A 11 5.50 1.71 -4.18
N PHE A 12 5.78 2.60 -3.24
CA PHE A 12 4.86 3.66 -2.87
C PHE A 12 5.57 5.02 -2.82
N GLY A 13 4.95 6.03 -3.41
CA GLY A 13 5.43 7.40 -3.45
C GLY A 13 4.68 8.26 -2.46
N PHE A 14 5.41 9.01 -1.63
CA PHE A 14 4.81 9.84 -0.59
C PHE A 14 5.60 11.14 -0.36
N THR A 15 4.94 12.09 0.30
CA THR A 15 5.62 13.23 0.92
C THR A 15 5.47 13.23 2.42
N VAL A 16 6.41 13.89 3.09
CA VAL A 16 6.39 14.04 4.55
C VAL A 16 6.03 15.50 4.84
N PRO A 17 4.88 15.77 5.48
CA PRO A 17 4.54 17.12 5.91
C PRO A 17 5.47 17.58 7.05
N ASP A 18 5.46 18.88 7.36
CA ASP A 18 6.26 19.42 8.46
C ASP A 18 5.95 18.72 9.79
N GLY A 19 7.00 18.30 10.49
CA GLY A 19 6.89 17.50 11.71
C GLY A 19 6.40 16.05 11.48
N GLY A 20 6.33 15.59 10.23
CA GLY A 20 5.92 14.25 9.85
C GLY A 20 7.04 13.21 9.96
N ASP A 21 8.28 13.62 10.25
CA ASP A 21 9.39 12.72 10.51
C ASP A 21 10.24 13.14 11.71
N ARG A 22 11.04 12.20 12.18
CA ARG A 22 12.06 12.38 13.20
C ARG A 22 13.36 11.81 12.70
N TRP A 23 14.45 12.54 12.94
CA TRP A 23 15.80 12.07 12.71
C TRP A 23 16.49 11.82 14.04
N GLU A 24 17.17 10.68 14.16
CA GLU A 24 18.00 10.36 15.31
C GLU A 24 19.36 9.84 14.84
N GLN A 25 20.41 10.12 15.62
CA GLN A 25 21.73 9.56 15.36
C GLN A 25 21.94 8.35 16.26
N ARG A 26 22.18 7.18 15.66
CA ARG A 26 22.50 5.93 16.35
C ARG A 26 23.79 5.36 15.82
N SER A 27 24.79 5.20 16.69
CA SER A 27 26.08 4.56 16.35
C SER A 27 26.74 5.13 15.08
N GLY A 28 26.66 6.45 14.88
CA GLY A 28 27.23 7.13 13.72
C GLY A 28 26.39 7.09 12.44
N THR A 29 25.21 6.45 12.45
CA THR A 29 24.24 6.46 11.35
C THR A 29 23.02 7.31 11.72
N PHE A 30 22.41 7.95 10.73
CA PHE A 30 21.13 8.63 10.91
C PHE A 30 19.98 7.67 10.61
N LEU A 31 19.09 7.48 11.59
CA LEU A 31 17.82 6.81 11.38
C LEU A 31 16.73 7.86 11.20
N ARG A 32 15.95 7.71 10.12
CA ARG A 32 14.74 8.50 9.88
C ARG A 32 13.52 7.66 10.21
N GLU A 33 12.68 8.18 11.08
CA GLU A 33 11.38 7.61 11.38
C GLU A 33 10.29 8.47 10.77
N LEU A 34 9.38 7.86 10.01
CA LEU A 34 8.26 8.53 9.38
C LEU A 34 7.02 8.38 10.29
N LEU A 35 6.58 9.49 10.87
CA LEU A 35 5.43 9.56 11.78
C LEU A 35 4.13 9.86 11.05
N ARG A 36 4.21 10.63 9.96
CA ARG A 36 3.08 10.95 9.08
C ARG A 36 3.59 11.09 7.64
N VAL A 37 2.83 10.52 6.71
CA VAL A 37 3.10 10.63 5.28
C VAL A 37 1.82 10.89 4.51
N ASP A 38 1.93 11.68 3.46
CA ASP A 38 0.89 11.86 2.46
C ASP A 38 1.20 10.93 1.29
N LEU A 39 0.48 9.81 1.23
CA LEU A 39 0.63 8.81 0.20
C LEU A 39 0.03 9.30 -1.12
N ARG A 40 0.80 9.25 -2.20
CA ARG A 40 0.38 9.72 -3.53
C ARG A 40 0.18 8.60 -4.53
N GLU A 41 1.03 7.58 -4.48
CA GLU A 41 1.06 6.51 -5.48
C GLU A 41 1.39 5.18 -4.82
N ILE A 42 0.78 4.11 -5.33
CA ILE A 42 1.16 2.71 -5.07
C ILE A 42 1.25 2.02 -6.44
N THR A 43 2.40 1.41 -6.72
CA THR A 43 2.66 0.71 -7.99
C THR A 43 3.18 -0.70 -7.73
N LEU A 44 2.56 -1.69 -8.37
CA LEU A 44 3.00 -3.08 -8.34
C LEU A 44 4.20 -3.26 -9.26
N THR A 45 5.27 -3.88 -8.78
CA THR A 45 6.51 -4.06 -9.55
C THR A 45 7.20 -5.38 -9.21
N SER A 46 7.96 -5.89 -10.17
CA SER A 46 8.86 -7.03 -9.99
C SER A 46 10.09 -6.67 -9.16
N ASP A 47 10.46 -5.38 -9.12
CA ASP A 47 11.63 -4.85 -8.41
C ASP A 47 11.21 -3.63 -7.56
N PRO A 48 10.71 -3.86 -6.33
CA PRO A 48 10.18 -2.80 -5.47
C PRO A 48 11.31 -2.04 -4.76
N ALA A 49 11.16 -0.72 -4.64
CA ALA A 49 12.06 0.12 -3.85
C ALA A 49 12.00 -0.20 -2.34
N TYR A 50 10.89 -0.77 -1.90
CA TYR A 50 10.66 -1.23 -0.53
C TYR A 50 10.46 -2.75 -0.55
N THR A 51 11.51 -3.47 -0.17
CA THR A 51 11.56 -4.93 -0.28
C THR A 51 10.63 -5.65 0.69
N ASP A 52 10.23 -5.00 1.78
CA ASP A 52 9.36 -5.57 2.81
C ASP A 52 7.86 -5.30 2.54
N THR A 53 7.48 -5.36 1.26
CA THR A 53 6.09 -5.19 0.83
C THR A 53 5.52 -6.51 0.32
N THR A 54 4.30 -6.84 0.73
CA THR A 54 3.58 -8.04 0.28
C THR A 54 2.35 -7.65 -0.52
N VAL A 55 2.10 -8.34 -1.64
CA VAL A 55 0.93 -8.11 -2.49
C VAL A 55 0.08 -9.37 -2.53
N ALA A 56 -1.21 -9.23 -2.26
CA ALA A 56 -2.18 -10.32 -2.36
C ALA A 56 -3.18 -10.04 -3.48
N LEU A 57 -3.47 -11.04 -4.31
CA LEU A 57 -4.56 -10.97 -5.26
C LEU A 57 -5.88 -11.24 -4.54
N ARG A 58 -6.87 -10.37 -4.73
CA ARG A 58 -8.25 -10.58 -4.30
C ARG A 58 -9.17 -10.46 -5.50
N SER A 59 -10.07 -11.41 -5.68
CA SER A 59 -11.12 -11.35 -6.70
C SER A 59 -12.43 -10.97 -6.02
N LEU A 60 -13.06 -9.90 -6.49
CA LEU A 60 -14.50 -9.72 -6.28
C LEU A 60 -15.21 -10.72 -7.19
N ASP A 61 -16.17 -11.48 -6.66
CA ASP A 61 -17.03 -12.26 -7.54
C ASP A 61 -17.91 -11.33 -8.39
N GLU A 62 -18.46 -11.88 -9.46
CA GLU A 62 -19.18 -11.11 -10.48
C GLU A 62 -20.38 -10.33 -9.90
N GLN A 63 -21.10 -10.93 -8.95
CA GLN A 63 -22.26 -10.31 -8.31
C GLN A 63 -21.87 -9.13 -7.43
N HIS A 64 -20.82 -9.27 -6.62
CA HIS A 64 -20.30 -8.18 -5.80
C HIS A 64 -19.65 -7.08 -6.65
N PHE A 65 -19.02 -7.44 -7.78
CA PHE A 65 -18.52 -6.47 -8.74
C PHE A 65 -19.67 -5.60 -9.28
N TYR A 66 -20.74 -6.21 -9.81
CA TYR A 66 -21.89 -5.46 -10.35
C TYR A 66 -22.61 -4.59 -9.32
N ALA A 67 -22.65 -5.00 -8.05
CA ALA A 67 -23.19 -4.19 -6.96
C ALA A 67 -22.26 -2.99 -6.64
N ALA A 68 -20.95 -3.22 -6.61
CA ALA A 68 -19.94 -2.22 -6.29
C ALA A 68 -19.79 -1.11 -7.35
N ILE A 69 -19.97 -1.41 -8.64
CA ILE A 69 -19.94 -0.38 -9.71
C ILE A 69 -21.21 0.48 -9.74
N ARG A 70 -22.33 0.02 -9.14
CA ARG A 70 -23.58 0.80 -9.07
C ARG A 70 -23.67 1.71 -7.85
N ASP A 71 -22.95 1.39 -6.77
CA ASP A 71 -22.93 2.20 -5.55
C ASP A 71 -21.48 2.39 -5.03
N PRO A 72 -20.92 3.61 -5.13
CA PRO A 72 -19.55 3.89 -4.71
C PRO A 72 -19.30 3.68 -3.20
N ILE A 73 -20.33 3.65 -2.35
CA ILE A 73 -20.18 3.38 -0.91
C ILE A 73 -19.84 1.91 -0.63
N ILE A 74 -20.27 0.99 -1.51
CA ILE A 74 -20.06 -0.46 -1.33
C ILE A 74 -18.59 -0.86 -1.49
N ILE A 75 -17.83 -0.21 -2.37
CA ILE A 75 -16.40 -0.49 -2.56
C ILE A 75 -15.62 -0.25 -1.25
N GLY A 76 -15.88 0.88 -0.58
CA GLY A 76 -15.19 1.23 0.66
C GLY A 76 -15.52 0.29 1.82
N ARG A 77 -16.79 -0.15 1.94
CA ARG A 77 -17.22 -1.10 2.98
C ARG A 77 -16.68 -2.51 2.77
N ALA A 78 -16.76 -3.03 1.55
CA ALA A 78 -16.25 -4.36 1.22
C ALA A 78 -14.73 -4.47 1.47
N TRP A 79 -14.00 -3.37 1.27
CA TRP A 79 -12.57 -3.32 1.57
C TRP A 79 -12.29 -3.41 3.08
N LEU A 80 -12.99 -2.59 3.89
CA LEU A 80 -12.80 -2.53 5.35
C LEU A 80 -13.18 -3.82 6.09
N GLU A 81 -14.22 -4.54 5.65
CA GLU A 81 -14.65 -5.80 6.27
C GLU A 81 -13.64 -6.94 6.12
N THR A 82 -12.71 -6.81 5.16
CA THR A 82 -11.70 -7.84 4.85
C THR A 82 -10.31 -7.53 5.41
N CYS A 83 -10.20 -6.48 6.23
CA CYS A 83 -9.01 -6.05 6.97
C CYS A 83 -9.13 -6.39 8.47
N ARG A 84 -9.57 -7.61 8.78
CA ARG A 84 -9.53 -8.19 10.13
C ARG A 84 -8.30 -9.06 10.33
#